data_AF-A0A498STW2-F1
#
_entry.id   AF-A0A498STW2-F1
#
_cell.length_a   1.000
_cell.length_b   1.000
_cell.length_c   1.000
_cell.angle_alpha   90.00
_cell.angle_beta   90.00
_cell.angle_gamma   90.00
#
_symmetry.space_group_name_H-M   'P 1'
#
loop_
_entity.id
_entity.type
_entity.pdbx_description
1 polymer ?
#
loop_
_entity_poly.entity_id
_entity_poly.type
_entity_poly.pdbx_seq_one_letter_code
_entity_poly.pdbx_strand_id
1 'polypeptide(L)'
;MGGEQLRVCKISRKTKILIEKLRFEIDGAIDQPYGLFEVSAGKLTRVAPESIRDIAAAFDFDAVSTSSSFKLNGISNTPNISKSSAGEADYGNPVRARQKVTQDEIIKMKDTGVPTEQLIARLVDGSASFSERTVYSQNKYINKKAKKHSDHVYLLKPTLRLIAESYYKKDPERVAHL
;
A
#
# COMPACT_ATOMS: atom_id res chain seq x y z
N MET A 1 -0.99 15.68 -5.94
CA MET A 1 -1.47 14.42 -6.52
C MET A 1 -0.26 13.81 -7.21
N GLY A 2 0.26 12.68 -6.72
CA GLY A 2 1.45 12.04 -7.29
C GLY A 2 1.10 11.48 -8.66
N GLY A 3 1.75 12.02 -9.70
CA GLY A 3 1.61 11.53 -11.06
C GLY A 3 2.46 10.28 -11.26
N GLU A 4 2.34 9.63 -12.40
CA GLU A 4 3.26 8.55 -12.76
C GLU A 4 4.67 9.12 -12.99
N GLN A 5 5.56 8.93 -12.00
CA GLN A 5 6.93 9.40 -12.08
C GLN A 5 7.84 8.33 -12.68
N LEU A 6 8.46 8.66 -13.82
CA LEU A 6 9.43 7.81 -14.49
C LEU A 6 10.84 8.35 -14.24
N ARG A 7 11.72 7.51 -13.70
CA ARG A 7 13.10 7.89 -13.38
C ARG A 7 14.09 6.89 -13.99
N VAL A 8 15.04 7.41 -14.77
CA VAL A 8 16.19 6.64 -15.25
C VAL A 8 17.26 6.60 -14.16
N CYS A 9 17.69 5.40 -13.78
CA CYS A 9 18.71 5.18 -12.75
C CYS A 9 19.73 4.14 -13.22
N LYS A 10 21.00 4.34 -12.87
CA LYS A 10 22.00 3.27 -12.93
C LYS A 10 21.82 2.38 -11.71
N ILE A 11 21.73 1.06 -11.93
CA ILE A 11 21.57 0.07 -10.87
C ILE A 11 22.95 -0.46 -10.46
N SER A 12 23.23 -0.41 -9.16
CA SER A 12 24.39 -1.03 -8.52
C SER A 12 23.94 -1.68 -7.20
N ARG A 13 24.62 -2.73 -6.74
CA ARG A 13 24.33 -3.35 -5.42
C ARG A 13 24.41 -2.33 -4.29
N LYS A 14 23.59 -2.49 -3.25
CA LYS A 14 23.47 -1.62 -2.06
C LYS A 14 23.08 -0.18 -2.37
N THR A 15 22.50 0.08 -3.56
CA THR A 15 22.04 1.42 -3.93
C THR A 15 20.64 1.67 -3.39
N LYS A 16 20.47 2.79 -2.69
CA LYS A 16 19.17 3.31 -2.26
C LYS A 16 18.61 4.24 -3.32
N ILE A 17 17.39 3.96 -3.76
CA ILE A 17 16.67 4.75 -4.75
C ILE A 17 15.53 5.47 -4.04
N LEU A 18 15.31 6.74 -4.40
CA LEU A 18 14.17 7.53 -4.01
C LEU A 18 13.36 7.86 -5.26
N ILE A 19 12.10 7.46 -5.31
CA ILE A 19 11.14 7.89 -6.34
C ILE A 19 9.95 8.50 -5.60
N GLU A 20 9.61 9.74 -5.92
CA GLU A 20 8.69 10.58 -5.15
C GLU A 20 9.00 10.61 -3.64
N LYS A 21 8.25 9.84 -2.85
CA LYS A 21 8.36 9.71 -1.39
C LYS A 21 8.76 8.30 -0.97
N LEU A 22 8.93 7.38 -1.93
CA LEU A 22 9.24 5.99 -1.69
C LEU A 22 10.75 5.78 -1.76
N ARG A 23 11.34 5.33 -0.64
CA ARG A 23 12.77 4.99 -0.52
C ARG A 23 12.92 3.48 -0.40
N PHE A 24 13.80 2.89 -1.20
CA PHE A 24 14.03 1.44 -1.17
C PHE A 24 15.43 1.07 -1.68
N GLU A 25 15.88 -0.12 -1.31
CA GLU A 25 17.11 -0.75 -1.80
C GLU A 25 16.81 -1.60 -3.04
N ILE A 26 17.65 -1.47 -4.07
CA ILE A 26 17.42 -2.11 -5.38
C ILE A 26 17.82 -3.61 -5.42
N ASP A 27 18.46 -4.11 -4.37
CA ASP A 27 19.11 -5.43 -4.37
C ASP A 27 18.17 -6.59 -4.73
N GLY A 28 16.90 -6.51 -4.32
CA GLY A 28 15.90 -7.54 -4.62
C GLY A 28 15.41 -7.59 -6.07
N ALA A 29 15.81 -6.62 -6.91
CA ALA A 29 15.55 -6.65 -8.36
C ALA A 29 16.74 -7.13 -9.19
N ILE A 30 17.91 -7.27 -8.58
CA ILE A 30 19.08 -7.79 -9.28
C ILE A 30 18.82 -9.26 -9.60
N ASP A 31 19.18 -9.69 -10.81
CA ASP A 31 18.95 -11.06 -11.31
C ASP A 31 17.46 -11.46 -11.45
N GLN A 32 16.54 -10.49 -11.35
CA GLN A 32 15.11 -10.67 -11.63
C GLN A 32 14.75 -10.05 -12.99
N PRO A 33 13.76 -10.61 -13.71
CA PRO A 33 13.27 -9.99 -14.93
C PRO A 33 12.56 -8.66 -14.64
N TYR A 34 12.57 -7.75 -15.61
CA TYR A 34 11.79 -6.52 -15.58
C TYR A 34 10.31 -6.81 -15.31
N GLY A 35 9.63 -5.92 -14.59
CA GLY A 35 8.24 -6.13 -14.18
C GLY A 35 7.84 -5.32 -12.95
N LEU A 36 6.80 -5.81 -12.26
CA LEU A 36 6.24 -5.22 -11.07
C LEU A 36 6.97 -5.71 -9.81
N PHE A 37 7.27 -4.78 -8.92
CA PHE A 37 7.87 -5.05 -7.63
C PHE A 37 7.10 -4.33 -6.52
N GLU A 38 7.01 -4.95 -5.35
CA GLU A 38 6.45 -4.37 -4.13
C GLU A 38 7.60 -3.94 -3.21
N VAL A 39 7.44 -2.77 -2.59
CA VAL A 39 8.36 -2.23 -1.60
C VAL A 39 7.75 -2.41 -0.21
N SER A 40 8.41 -3.20 0.62
CA SER A 40 8.02 -3.46 2.01
C SER A 40 9.20 -3.18 2.94
N ALA A 41 9.05 -2.29 3.92
CA ALA A 41 10.13 -1.91 4.85
C ALA A 41 11.46 -1.54 4.15
N GLY A 42 11.38 -0.86 3.01
CA GLY A 42 12.54 -0.45 2.21
C GLY A 42 13.22 -1.56 1.40
N LYS A 43 12.73 -2.80 1.47
CA LYS A 43 13.18 -3.92 0.65
C LYS A 43 12.26 -4.09 -0.56
N LEU A 44 12.87 -4.44 -1.69
CA LEU A 44 12.18 -4.63 -2.96
C LEU A 44 11.95 -6.13 -3.21
N THR A 45 10.74 -6.54 -3.55
CA THR A 45 10.39 -7.94 -3.84
C THR A 45 9.62 -8.04 -5.15
N ARG A 46 9.88 -9.07 -5.95
CA ARG A 46 9.20 -9.25 -7.23
C ARG A 46 7.77 -9.73 -7.01
N VAL A 47 6.82 -9.06 -7.65
CA VAL A 47 5.42 -9.50 -7.66
C VAL A 47 5.21 -10.43 -8.85
N ALA A 48 4.81 -11.66 -8.58
CA ALA A 48 4.41 -12.59 -9.64
C ALA A 48 3.05 -12.17 -10.21
N PRO A 49 2.78 -12.40 -11.51
CA PRO A 49 1.50 -12.06 -12.11
C PRO A 49 0.32 -12.74 -11.38
N GLU A 50 0.52 -13.94 -10.84
CA GLU A 50 -0.47 -14.69 -10.05
C GLU A 50 -0.77 -14.07 -8.68
N SER A 51 0.18 -13.32 -8.11
CA SER A 51 -0.01 -12.61 -6.84
C SER A 51 -0.69 -11.25 -7.00
N ILE A 52 -0.92 -10.78 -8.23
CA ILE A 52 -1.70 -9.57 -8.48
C ILE A 52 -3.17 -9.92 -8.22
N ARG A 53 -3.60 -9.73 -6.98
CA ARG A 53 -4.97 -9.93 -6.56
C ARG A 53 -5.70 -8.61 -6.53
N ASP A 54 -6.91 -8.59 -7.06
CA ASP A 54 -7.83 -7.50 -6.75
C ASP A 54 -8.19 -7.61 -5.28
N ILE A 55 -7.57 -6.75 -4.46
CA ILE A 55 -7.74 -6.79 -3.00
C ILE A 55 -9.23 -6.69 -2.65
N ALA A 56 -10.01 -5.87 -3.36
CA ALA A 56 -11.45 -5.79 -3.16
C ALA A 56 -12.21 -7.09 -3.49
N ALA A 57 -11.75 -7.86 -4.49
CA ALA A 57 -12.35 -9.15 -4.82
C ALA A 57 -11.99 -10.25 -3.81
N ALA A 58 -10.88 -10.09 -3.06
CA ALA A 58 -10.50 -11.00 -2.00
C ALA A 58 -11.29 -10.79 -0.68
N PHE A 59 -11.97 -9.65 -0.53
CA PHE A 59 -12.89 -9.44 0.58
C PHE A 59 -14.24 -10.08 0.25
N ASP A 60 -14.51 -11.23 0.87
CA ASP A 60 -15.82 -11.88 0.78
C ASP A 60 -16.86 -11.07 1.58
N PHE A 61 -17.73 -10.37 0.86
CA PHE A 61 -18.68 -9.43 1.46
C PHE A 61 -19.91 -10.13 2.07
N ASP A 62 -20.21 -11.37 1.63
CA ASP A 62 -21.41 -12.11 2.02
C ASP A 62 -21.29 -12.80 3.40
N ALA A 63 -20.11 -12.75 4.05
CA ALA A 63 -19.90 -13.29 5.38
C ALA A 63 -20.43 -12.40 6.54
N VAL A 64 -21.22 -11.35 6.25
CA VAL A 64 -21.74 -10.40 7.24
C VAL A 64 -23.12 -10.81 7.79
N SER A 65 -23.26 -12.06 8.25
CA SER A 65 -24.42 -12.46 9.08
C SER A 65 -24.13 -13.55 10.11
N THR A 66 -22.92 -14.10 10.19
CA THR A 66 -22.58 -15.04 11.26
C THR A 66 -21.20 -14.76 11.80
N SER A 67 -21.13 -14.45 13.09
CA SER A 67 -19.89 -14.36 13.86
C SER A 67 -19.11 -15.67 13.80
N SER A 68 -18.07 -15.78 12.94
CA SER A 68 -16.93 -16.69 13.15
C SER A 68 -15.89 -16.62 12.02
N SER A 69 -14.68 -16.19 12.38
CA SER A 69 -13.42 -16.86 12.03
C SER A 69 -12.96 -16.88 10.57
N PHE A 70 -12.13 -15.91 10.17
CA PHE A 70 -11.08 -16.19 9.19
C PHE A 70 -10.02 -17.08 9.84
N LYS A 71 -10.00 -18.36 9.46
CA LYS A 71 -8.93 -19.29 9.80
C LYS A 71 -7.69 -18.95 8.97
N LEU A 72 -6.72 -18.26 9.56
CA LEU A 72 -5.33 -18.36 9.16
C LEU A 72 -4.65 -19.35 10.11
N ASN A 73 -4.24 -20.50 9.56
CA ASN A 73 -3.48 -21.50 10.30
C ASN A 73 -2.12 -20.92 10.72
N GLY A 74 -1.79 -21.11 12.00
CA GLY A 74 -0.42 -21.05 12.51
C GLY A 74 -0.04 -19.76 13.23
N ILE A 75 -0.48 -19.63 14.49
CA ILE A 75 0.35 -19.37 15.69
C ILE A 75 -0.62 -19.08 16.84
N SER A 76 -0.71 -20.03 17.77
CA SER A 76 -1.41 -19.92 19.04
C SER A 76 -0.63 -18.99 19.98
N ASN A 77 -1.29 -17.95 20.50
CA ASN A 77 -1.50 -17.73 21.94
C ASN A 77 -1.94 -16.27 22.19
N THR A 78 -3.17 -16.14 22.68
CA THR A 78 -3.63 -14.94 23.40
C THR A 78 -3.04 -14.94 24.82
N PRO A 79 -3.00 -13.78 25.48
CA PRO A 79 -4.03 -13.58 26.49
C PRO A 79 -4.73 -12.22 26.43
N ASN A 80 -5.99 -12.25 26.85
CA ASN A 80 -6.89 -11.14 27.12
C ASN A 80 -6.27 -10.03 27.96
N ILE A 81 -6.46 -8.77 27.56
CA ILE A 81 -6.52 -7.62 28.49
C ILE A 81 -7.70 -6.71 28.10
N SER A 82 -8.78 -6.91 28.85
CA SER A 82 -9.66 -5.96 29.53
C SER A 82 -9.94 -4.55 28.97
N LYS A 83 -11.24 -4.28 28.90
CA LYS A 83 -11.91 -2.95 28.94
C LYS A 83 -11.30 -1.99 29.98
N SER A 84 -11.03 -0.76 29.54
CA SER A 84 -11.15 0.53 30.26
C SER A 84 -10.57 1.61 29.32
N SER A 85 -11.02 2.85 29.18
CA SER A 85 -11.98 3.70 29.88
C SER A 85 -12.26 4.90 28.96
N ALA A 86 -13.39 5.57 29.20
CA ALA A 86 -13.78 6.82 28.54
C ALA A 86 -12.76 7.98 28.73
N GLY A 87 -12.75 8.91 27.77
CA GLY A 87 -12.02 10.19 27.76
C GLY A 87 -10.99 10.25 26.62
N GLU A 88 -11.02 11.16 25.65
CA GLU A 88 -11.69 12.45 25.52
C GLU A 88 -12.12 12.65 24.06
N ALA A 89 -13.30 13.24 23.85
CA ALA A 89 -13.76 13.61 22.52
C ALA A 89 -13.02 14.88 22.08
N ASP A 90 -11.94 14.70 21.31
CA ASP A 90 -11.31 15.76 20.53
C ASP A 90 -12.35 16.30 19.52
N TYR A 91 -12.90 17.48 19.80
CA TYR A 91 -13.82 18.22 18.91
C TYR A 91 -13.07 18.85 17.71
N GLY A 92 -12.16 18.08 17.11
CA GLY A 92 -11.32 18.46 15.99
C GLY A 92 -11.58 17.55 14.78
N ASN A 93 -12.62 17.88 14.00
CA ASN A 93 -12.97 17.29 12.70
C ASN A 93 -13.72 15.93 12.74
N PRO A 94 -15.03 15.87 12.37
CA PRO A 94 -15.85 14.64 12.41
C PRO A 94 -15.35 13.53 11.47
N VAL A 95 -14.42 13.83 10.57
CA VAL A 95 -13.79 12.85 9.69
C VAL A 95 -12.80 11.95 10.46
N ARG A 96 -12.10 12.47 11.47
CA ARG A 96 -11.12 11.71 12.26
C ARG A 96 -11.78 10.73 13.23
N ALA A 97 -12.94 11.08 13.78
CA ALA A 97 -13.70 10.24 14.70
C ALA A 97 -14.26 8.94 14.08
N ARG A 98 -14.30 8.84 12.73
CA ARG A 98 -14.86 7.67 12.02
C ARG A 98 -13.90 6.49 11.89
N GLN A 99 -12.60 6.72 12.11
CA GLN A 99 -11.56 5.71 12.00
C GLN A 99 -10.86 5.55 13.34
N LYS A 100 -10.94 4.35 13.93
CA LYS A 100 -10.31 4.05 15.23
C LYS A 100 -8.79 3.95 15.16
N VAL A 101 -8.26 3.50 14.02
CA VAL A 101 -6.82 3.36 13.78
C VAL A 101 -6.18 4.73 13.58
N THR A 102 -5.16 5.03 14.37
CA THR A 102 -4.44 6.33 14.33
C THR A 102 -3.44 6.39 13.18
N GLN A 103 -3.02 7.61 12.79
CA GLN A 103 -2.02 7.79 11.73
C GLN A 103 -0.67 7.16 12.10
N ASP A 104 -0.25 7.28 13.37
CA ASP A 104 1.03 6.76 13.83
C ASP A 104 1.06 5.22 13.81
N GLU A 105 -0.07 4.59 14.13
CA GLU A 105 -0.23 3.14 14.02
C GLU A 105 -0.09 2.67 12.56
N ILE A 106 -0.68 3.39 11.60
CA ILE A 106 -0.52 3.08 10.17
C ILE A 106 0.94 3.19 9.74
N ILE A 107 1.66 4.21 10.21
CA ILE A 107 3.09 4.39 9.88
C ILE A 107 3.90 3.22 10.45
N LYS A 108 3.68 2.85 11.71
CA LYS A 108 4.34 1.69 12.34
C LYS A 108 4.06 0.39 11.59
N MET A 109 2.84 0.17 11.11
CA MET A 109 2.50 -1.01 10.30
C MET A 109 3.24 -1.02 8.95
N LYS A 110 3.41 0.14 8.31
CA LYS A 110 4.20 0.24 7.07
C LYS A 110 5.69 0.00 7.33
N ASP A 111 6.22 0.55 8.41
CA ASP A 111 7.64 0.42 8.78
C ASP A 111 8.01 -1.01 9.18
N THR A 112 7.08 -1.73 9.81
CA THR A 112 7.23 -3.17 10.12
C THR A 112 7.13 -4.07 8.88
N GLY A 113 6.70 -3.54 7.73
CA GLY A 113 6.61 -4.30 6.48
C GLY A 113 5.40 -5.22 6.41
N VAL A 114 4.32 -4.91 7.14
CA VAL A 114 3.05 -5.65 7.06
C VAL A 114 2.51 -5.57 5.63
N PRO A 115 2.05 -6.68 5.03
CA PRO A 115 1.52 -6.66 3.68
C PRO A 115 0.29 -5.75 3.57
N THR A 116 0.15 -5.12 2.42
CA THR A 116 -0.88 -4.12 2.16
C THR A 116 -2.30 -4.63 2.44
N GLU A 117 -2.57 -5.90 2.14
CA GLU A 117 -3.86 -6.57 2.39
C GLU A 117 -4.25 -6.55 3.88
N GLN A 118 -3.31 -6.92 4.76
CA GLN A 118 -3.54 -6.93 6.20
C GLN A 118 -3.74 -5.52 6.76
N LEU A 119 -3.00 -4.54 6.23
CA LEU A 119 -3.18 -3.14 6.60
C LEU A 119 -4.59 -2.64 6.23
N ILE A 120 -5.11 -3.04 5.07
CA ILE A 120 -6.46 -2.68 4.66
C ILE A 120 -7.51 -3.37 5.51
N ALA A 121 -7.34 -4.66 5.83
CA ALA A 121 -8.24 -5.38 6.73
C ALA A 121 -8.36 -4.66 8.08
N ARG A 122 -7.23 -4.26 8.68
CA ARG A 122 -7.22 -3.47 9.92
C ARG A 122 -7.92 -2.11 9.75
N LEU A 123 -7.76 -1.45 8.60
CA LEU A 123 -8.45 -0.19 8.32
C LEU A 123 -9.96 -0.37 8.12
N VAL A 124 -10.40 -1.51 7.60
CA VAL A 124 -11.81 -1.86 7.45
C VAL A 124 -12.43 -2.14 8.81
N ASP A 125 -11.79 -2.99 9.63
CA ASP A 125 -12.23 -3.33 10.99
C ASP A 125 -12.33 -2.10 11.91
N GLY A 126 -11.42 -1.14 11.73
CA GLY A 126 -11.41 0.11 12.49
C GLY A 126 -12.42 1.16 12.03
N SER A 127 -13.21 0.90 10.98
CA SER A 127 -14.13 1.87 10.39
C SER A 127 -15.57 1.64 10.86
N ALA A 128 -16.13 2.60 11.59
CA ALA A 128 -17.46 2.47 12.20
C ALA A 128 -18.61 2.36 11.19
N SER A 129 -18.47 2.95 10.00
CA SER A 129 -19.51 3.01 8.96
C SER A 129 -19.21 2.14 7.75
N PHE A 130 -18.26 1.21 7.82
CA PHE A 130 -17.92 0.39 6.67
C PHE A 130 -18.99 -0.67 6.39
N SER A 131 -19.53 -1.31 7.42
CA SER A 131 -20.58 -2.34 7.29
C SER A 131 -21.90 -1.80 6.73
N GLU A 132 -22.26 -0.55 7.08
CA GLU A 132 -23.51 0.10 6.64
C GLU A 132 -23.49 0.57 5.18
N ARG A 133 -22.33 0.53 4.51
CA ARG A 133 -22.18 0.98 3.13
C ARG A 133 -22.71 -0.06 2.15
N THR A 134 -23.02 0.40 0.94
CA THR A 134 -23.30 -0.48 -0.18
C THR A 134 -22.04 -1.22 -0.64
N VAL A 135 -22.21 -2.40 -1.25
CA VAL A 135 -21.14 -3.23 -1.83
C VAL A 135 -20.21 -2.39 -2.72
N TYR A 136 -20.79 -1.59 -3.61
CA TYR A 136 -20.02 -0.70 -4.48
C TYR A 136 -19.17 0.31 -3.68
N SER A 137 -19.73 0.89 -2.63
CA SER A 137 -19.03 1.87 -1.79
C SER A 137 -17.92 1.25 -0.95
N GLN A 138 -18.07 -0.01 -0.53
CA GLN A 138 -17.03 -0.78 0.16
C GLN A 138 -15.89 -1.14 -0.78
N ASN A 139 -16.18 -1.70 -1.95
CA ASN A 139 -15.17 -2.00 -2.97
C ASN A 139 -14.41 -0.73 -3.38
N LYS A 140 -15.14 0.37 -3.59
CA LYS A 140 -14.54 1.68 -3.85
C LYS A 140 -13.63 2.15 -2.70
N TYR A 141 -14.03 1.92 -1.45
CA TYR A 141 -13.20 2.26 -0.29
C TYR A 141 -11.93 1.41 -0.23
N ILE A 142 -12.06 0.09 -0.38
CA ILE A 142 -10.95 -0.87 -0.39
C ILE A 142 -9.95 -0.49 -1.49
N ASN A 143 -10.41 -0.32 -2.74
CA ASN A 143 -9.54 0.06 -3.86
C ASN A 143 -8.83 1.39 -3.63
N LYS A 144 -9.52 2.37 -3.02
CA LYS A 144 -8.91 3.65 -2.66
C LYS A 144 -7.83 3.48 -1.59
N LYS A 145 -8.01 2.60 -0.62
CA LYS A 145 -7.01 2.31 0.43
C LYS A 145 -5.86 1.48 -0.09
N ALA A 146 -6.12 0.46 -0.91
CA ALA A 146 -5.13 -0.30 -1.65
C ALA A 146 -4.19 0.62 -2.42
N LYS A 147 -4.73 1.45 -3.32
CA LYS A 147 -3.93 2.38 -4.11
C LYS A 147 -3.12 3.37 -3.25
N LYS A 148 -3.63 3.77 -2.08
CA LYS A 148 -2.96 4.73 -1.20
C LYS A 148 -1.82 4.10 -0.40
N HIS A 149 -1.98 2.85 0.01
CA HIS A 149 -1.09 2.18 0.95
C HIS A 149 -0.18 1.14 0.29
N SER A 150 -0.45 0.78 -0.96
CA SER A 150 0.41 -0.07 -1.77
C SER A 150 1.61 0.70 -2.30
N ASP A 151 2.80 0.25 -1.97
CA ASP A 151 4.05 0.83 -2.48
C ASP A 151 4.59 -0.09 -3.58
N HIS A 152 4.20 0.17 -4.83
CA HIS A 152 4.63 -0.60 -5.99
C HIS A 152 5.54 0.21 -6.90
N VAL A 153 6.51 -0.45 -7.52
CA VAL A 153 7.37 0.14 -8.55
C VAL A 153 7.48 -0.79 -9.75
N TYR A 154 7.46 -0.20 -10.94
CA TYR A 154 7.73 -0.92 -12.18
C TYR A 154 9.18 -0.71 -12.58
N LEU A 155 9.90 -1.81 -12.76
CA LEU A 155 11.23 -1.80 -13.37
C LEU A 155 11.10 -2.17 -14.83
N LEU A 156 11.50 -1.23 -15.70
CA LEU A 156 11.38 -1.35 -17.14
C LEU A 156 12.76 -1.37 -17.80
N LYS A 157 12.87 -2.07 -18.93
CA LYS A 157 14.06 -2.01 -19.77
C LYS A 157 14.20 -0.58 -20.34
N PRO A 158 15.39 0.04 -20.28
CA PRO A 158 15.59 1.35 -20.88
C PRO A 158 15.39 1.28 -22.39
N THR A 159 14.40 2.02 -22.89
CA THR A 159 14.12 2.19 -24.32
C THR A 159 14.13 3.68 -24.63
N LEU A 160 14.40 4.05 -25.89
CA LEU A 160 14.45 5.46 -26.30
C LEU A 160 13.18 6.22 -25.89
N ARG A 161 12.01 5.61 -26.10
CA ARG A 161 10.71 6.15 -25.71
C ARG A 161 10.64 6.48 -24.21
N LEU A 162 10.99 5.52 -23.35
CA LEU A 162 10.95 5.71 -21.89
C LEU A 162 11.98 6.75 -21.42
N ILE A 163 13.16 6.78 -22.03
CA ILE A 163 14.20 7.74 -21.70
C ILE A 163 13.73 9.16 -22.07
N ALA A 164 13.26 9.37 -23.31
CA ALA A 164 12.73 10.65 -23.76
C ALA A 164 11.58 11.13 -22.86
N GLU A 165 10.61 10.26 -22.57
CA GLU A 165 9.48 10.55 -21.68
C GLU A 165 9.95 10.93 -20.26
N SER A 166 10.95 10.23 -19.71
CA SER A 166 11.51 10.54 -18.39
C SER A 166 12.19 11.90 -18.37
N TYR A 167 12.98 12.25 -19.39
CA TYR A 167 13.63 13.56 -19.48
C TYR A 167 12.60 14.67 -19.64
N TYR A 168 11.63 14.52 -20.55
CA TYR A 168 10.57 15.50 -20.77
C TYR A 168 9.73 15.75 -19.51
N LYS A 169 9.32 14.69 -18.80
CA LYS A 169 8.54 14.80 -17.55
C LYS A 169 9.34 15.42 -16.39
N LYS A 170 10.66 15.21 -16.37
CA LYS A 170 11.53 15.69 -15.29
C LYS A 170 11.93 17.15 -15.51
N ASP A 171 12.33 17.48 -16.72
CA ASP A 171 12.89 18.77 -17.10
C ASP A 171 12.73 18.95 -18.63
N PRO A 172 11.59 19.51 -19.08
CA PRO A 172 11.33 19.68 -20.50
C PRO A 172 12.26 20.72 -21.15
N GLU A 173 12.75 21.70 -20.39
CA GLU A 173 13.66 22.74 -20.91
C GLU A 173 14.99 22.12 -21.37
N ARG A 174 15.51 21.16 -20.60
CA ARG A 174 16.75 20.44 -20.94
C ARG A 174 16.66 19.69 -22.27
N VAL A 175 15.46 19.30 -22.71
CA VAL A 175 15.22 18.68 -24.03
C VAL A 175 14.55 19.63 -25.01
N ALA A 176 14.58 20.95 -24.74
CA ALA A 176 13.99 21.98 -25.59
C ALA A 176 12.48 21.76 -25.88
N HIS A 177 11.73 21.23 -24.91
CA HIS A 177 10.31 20.91 -25.00
C HIS A 177 9.95 19.93 -26.13
N LEU A 178 10.90 19.06 -26.49
CA LEU A 178 10.78 18.07 -27.56
C LEU A 178 10.08 16.78 -27.12
#